data_AF-A0A424TBN8-F1
#
_entry.id   AF-A0A424TBN8-F1
#
_cell.length_a   1.000
_cell.length_b   1.000
_cell.length_c   1.000
_cell.angle_alpha   90.00
_cell.angle_beta   90.00
_cell.angle_gamma   90.00
#
_symmetry.space_group_name_H-M   'P 1'
#
loop_
_entity.id
_entity.type
_entity.pdbx_description
1 polymer ?
#
loop_
_entity_poly.entity_id
_entity_poly.type
_entity_poly.pdbx_seq_one_letter_code
_entity_poly.pdbx_strand_id
1 'polypeptide(L)'
;MSREDRIIAHADIMDMAEYGKSRAETRTKLRPIKKARQVPLGPFCTFYFESYDTMWHQVHEMLFVEKGGEDQIPDELRAYNPMIPQGNELTATVMFEVTDGARRLDILRTLGGVDEKLFLQVAGERIYSTVNEDDIERTTADGKTSSVHFIRFQMNDAQAEAFKDKSVEVMVGCDHENYGHMSAISGAAREELIKDL
;
A
#
# COMPACT_ATOMS: atom_id res chain seq x y z
N MET A 1 15.47 -16.87 1.32
CA MET A 1 14.40 -17.46 2.14
C MET A 1 13.36 -16.39 2.44
N SER A 2 13.29 -15.72 3.59
CA SER A 2 12.16 -14.81 3.94
C SER A 2 11.72 -13.80 2.86
N ARG A 3 12.66 -13.12 2.20
CA ARG A 3 12.33 -12.18 1.10
C ARG A 3 11.83 -12.87 -0.17
N GLU A 4 12.36 -14.05 -0.49
CA GLU A 4 11.89 -14.89 -1.60
C GLU A 4 10.54 -15.52 -1.28
N ASP A 5 10.33 -15.87 -0.01
CA ASP A 5 9.09 -16.39 0.55
C ASP A 5 8.06 -15.29 0.84
N ARG A 6 8.40 -14.02 0.55
CA ARG A 6 7.55 -12.83 0.65
C ARG A 6 6.85 -12.69 2.01
N ILE A 7 7.58 -12.99 3.07
CA ILE A 7 7.13 -12.93 4.46
C ILE A 7 8.25 -12.45 5.37
N ILE A 8 7.97 -11.52 6.29
CA ILE A 8 8.90 -11.14 7.34
C ILE A 8 8.72 -12.15 8.47
N ALA A 9 9.76 -12.96 8.71
CA ALA A 9 9.81 -13.85 9.85
C ALA A 9 10.39 -13.13 11.07
N HIS A 10 10.19 -13.71 12.25
CA HIS A 10 10.80 -13.22 13.49
C HIS A 10 12.33 -13.07 13.36
N ALA A 11 12.98 -14.01 12.67
CA ALA A 11 14.42 -13.98 12.42
C ALA A 11 14.90 -12.80 11.53
N ASP A 12 13.98 -12.10 10.86
CA ASP A 12 14.28 -10.91 10.07
C ASP A 12 14.20 -9.62 10.89
N ILE A 13 13.78 -9.70 12.16
CA ILE A 13 13.68 -8.55 13.06
C ILE A 13 15.04 -8.30 13.72
N MET A 14 15.56 -7.09 13.50
CA MET A 14 16.79 -6.63 14.14
C MET A 14 16.54 -6.31 15.61
N ASP A 15 17.58 -6.43 16.43
CA ASP A 15 17.57 -5.82 17.76
C ASP A 15 17.30 -4.31 17.63
N MET A 16 16.42 -3.75 18.48
CA MET A 16 16.01 -2.34 18.35
C MET A 16 17.15 -1.36 18.63
N ALA A 17 18.16 -1.73 19.43
CA ALA A 17 19.35 -0.91 19.63
C ALA A 17 20.27 -0.93 18.40
N GLU A 18 20.34 -2.05 17.68
CA GLU A 18 21.04 -2.14 16.39
C GLU A 18 20.29 -1.39 15.29
N TYR A 19 18.97 -1.61 15.16
CA TYR A 19 18.12 -0.86 14.22
C TYR A 19 18.24 0.64 14.45
N GLY A 20 18.24 1.10 15.70
CA GLY A 20 18.43 2.51 16.05
C GLY A 20 19.71 3.13 15.49
N LYS A 21 20.80 2.35 15.37
CA LYS A 21 22.08 2.81 14.79
C LYS A 21 21.99 2.98 13.27
N SER A 22 21.30 2.07 12.57
CA SER A 22 21.17 2.09 11.11
C SER A 22 19.93 2.83 10.59
N ARG A 23 18.98 3.21 11.46
CA ARG A 23 17.68 3.79 11.11
C ARG A 23 17.76 4.95 10.11
N ALA A 24 18.69 5.89 10.31
CA ALA A 24 18.87 7.03 9.42
C ALA A 24 19.35 6.63 8.02
N GLU A 25 20.24 5.63 7.94
CA GLU A 25 20.73 5.08 6.68
C GLU A 25 19.63 4.29 5.96
N THR A 26 18.89 3.44 6.69
CA THR A 26 17.74 2.70 6.19
C THR A 26 16.71 3.64 5.57
N ARG A 27 16.34 4.72 6.28
CA ARG A 27 15.41 5.75 5.76
C ARG A 27 15.93 6.40 4.49
N THR A 28 17.23 6.68 4.40
CA THR A 28 17.86 7.25 3.21
C THR A 28 17.76 6.30 2.01
N LYS A 29 18.05 5.01 2.24
CA LYS A 29 17.97 3.96 1.21
C LYS A 29 16.54 3.73 0.71
N LEU A 30 15.55 3.78 1.61
CA LEU A 30 14.15 3.54 1.26
C LEU A 30 13.43 4.73 0.63
N ARG A 31 13.91 5.96 0.87
CA ARG A 31 13.28 7.17 0.32
C ARG A 31 13.02 7.11 -1.19
N PRO A 32 13.99 6.76 -2.06
CA PRO A 32 13.72 6.64 -3.49
C PRO A 32 12.73 5.51 -3.82
N ILE A 33 12.77 4.38 -3.10
CA ILE A 33 11.84 3.25 -3.28
C ILE A 33 10.41 3.69 -2.94
N LYS A 34 10.21 4.30 -1.77
CA LYS A 34 8.91 4.86 -1.36
C LYS A 34 8.39 5.89 -2.35
N LYS A 35 9.26 6.74 -2.88
CA LYS A 35 8.87 7.73 -3.90
C LYS A 35 8.42 7.07 -5.21
N ALA A 36 9.10 6.01 -5.66
CA ALA A 36 8.68 5.26 -6.85
C ALA A 36 7.36 4.51 -6.62
N ARG A 37 7.05 4.13 -5.38
CA ARG A 37 5.81 3.43 -5.03
C ARG A 37 4.61 4.34 -4.75
N GLN A 38 4.78 5.65 -4.90
CA GLN A 38 3.71 6.64 -4.74
C GLN A 38 3.09 6.98 -6.09
N VAL A 39 1.80 6.70 -6.24
CA VAL A 39 1.01 7.08 -7.42
C VAL A 39 -0.15 7.97 -6.97
N PRO A 40 -0.05 9.29 -7.17
CA PRO A 40 -1.14 10.21 -6.89
C PRO A 40 -2.34 9.92 -7.79
N LEU A 41 -3.53 10.01 -7.20
CA LEU A 41 -4.81 9.91 -7.88
C LEU A 41 -5.65 11.16 -7.57
N GLY A 42 -5.81 12.03 -8.58
CA GLY A 42 -6.60 13.24 -8.39
C GLY A 42 -6.00 14.19 -7.35
N PRO A 43 -6.83 15.07 -6.73
CA PRO A 43 -6.34 16.19 -5.92
C PRO A 43 -5.91 15.85 -4.50
N PHE A 44 -6.29 14.70 -3.95
CA PHE A 44 -6.09 14.40 -2.52
C PHE A 44 -6.03 12.91 -2.19
N CYS A 45 -5.86 12.03 -3.18
CA CYS A 45 -5.67 10.60 -2.95
C CYS A 45 -4.30 10.18 -3.46
N THR A 46 -3.62 9.32 -2.72
CA THR A 46 -2.34 8.75 -3.12
C THR A 46 -2.34 7.26 -2.82
N PHE A 47 -1.93 6.46 -3.82
CA PHE A 47 -1.60 5.05 -3.62
C PHE A 47 -0.15 4.94 -3.18
N TYR A 48 0.08 4.33 -2.02
CA TYR A 48 1.38 3.91 -1.53
C TYR A 48 1.47 2.40 -1.70
N PHE A 49 1.98 1.96 -2.84
CA PHE A 49 2.15 0.54 -3.10
C PHE A 49 3.18 -0.07 -2.16
N GLU A 50 2.82 -1.18 -1.53
CA GLU A 50 3.66 -1.81 -0.52
C GLU A 50 4.58 -2.88 -1.10
N SER A 51 5.58 -3.26 -0.32
CA SER A 51 6.59 -4.27 -0.65
C SER A 51 7.14 -4.88 0.62
N TYR A 52 7.93 -5.94 0.46
CA TYR A 52 8.74 -6.48 1.55
C TYR A 52 9.54 -5.37 2.25
N ASP A 53 10.22 -4.49 1.49
CA ASP A 53 11.09 -3.46 2.04
C ASP A 53 10.32 -2.37 2.80
N THR A 54 9.15 -1.97 2.32
CA THR A 54 8.32 -0.96 3.00
C THR A 54 7.70 -1.54 4.28
N MET A 55 7.24 -2.79 4.25
CA MET A 55 6.68 -3.47 5.43
C MET A 55 7.74 -3.81 6.47
N TRP A 56 8.91 -4.28 6.06
CA TRP A 56 10.01 -4.56 6.97
C TRP A 56 10.41 -3.29 7.73
N HIS A 57 10.52 -2.17 7.02
CA HIS A 57 10.77 -0.88 7.67
C HIS A 57 9.62 -0.44 8.56
N GLN A 58 8.37 -0.65 8.16
CA GLN A 58 7.21 -0.26 8.96
C GLN A 58 7.15 -1.02 10.28
N VAL A 59 7.36 -2.35 10.27
CA VAL A 59 7.45 -3.17 11.49
C VAL A 59 8.54 -2.64 12.43
N HIS A 60 9.74 -2.36 11.90
CA HIS A 60 10.82 -1.82 12.72
C HIS A 60 10.55 -0.41 13.24
N GLU A 61 9.90 0.45 12.47
CA GLU A 61 9.51 1.78 12.94
C GLU A 61 8.49 1.69 14.07
N MET A 62 7.49 0.80 13.99
CA MET A 62 6.51 0.58 15.06
C MET A 62 7.20 0.13 16.34
N LEU A 63 7.97 -0.96 16.27
CA LEU A 63 8.71 -1.49 17.42
C LEU A 63 9.67 -0.43 18.02
N PHE A 64 10.37 0.34 17.19
CA PHE A 64 11.33 1.33 17.68
C PHE A 64 10.66 2.55 18.33
N VAL A 65 9.62 3.11 17.70
CA VAL A 65 8.93 4.31 18.19
C VAL A 65 8.17 4.03 19.48
N GLU A 66 7.52 2.88 19.55
CA GLU A 66 6.75 2.46 20.73
C GLU A 66 7.63 1.85 21.83
N LYS A 67 8.93 1.68 21.57
CA LYS A 67 9.86 0.95 22.43
C LYS A 67 9.36 -0.47 22.73
N GLY A 68 8.78 -1.10 21.71
CA GLY A 68 8.34 -2.48 21.70
C GLY A 68 9.50 -3.46 21.83
N GLY A 69 9.14 -4.73 22.02
CA GLY A 69 10.09 -5.83 22.15
C GLY A 69 9.47 -7.15 21.72
N GLU A 70 10.04 -8.26 22.17
CA GLU A 70 9.67 -9.63 21.79
C GLU A 70 8.16 -9.91 21.84
N ASP A 71 7.47 -9.42 22.87
CA ASP A 71 6.03 -9.67 23.05
C ASP A 71 5.16 -8.96 22.00
N GLN A 72 5.66 -7.88 21.38
CA GLN A 72 4.93 -7.09 20.39
C GLN A 72 5.20 -7.58 18.95
N ILE A 73 6.35 -8.22 18.70
CA ILE A 73 6.75 -8.68 17.36
C ILE A 73 5.65 -9.51 16.67
N PRO A 74 5.02 -10.52 17.30
CA PRO A 74 4.02 -11.35 16.62
C PRO A 74 2.82 -10.54 16.11
N ASP A 75 2.42 -9.50 16.83
CA ASP A 75 1.27 -8.68 16.46
C ASP A 75 1.62 -7.70 15.35
N GLU A 76 2.80 -7.09 15.36
CA GLU A 76 3.29 -6.27 14.25
C GLU A 76 3.45 -7.10 12.97
N LEU A 77 4.03 -8.30 13.07
CA LEU A 77 4.16 -9.20 11.94
C LEU A 77 2.80 -9.59 11.37
N ARG A 78 1.81 -9.86 12.23
CA ARG A 78 0.44 -10.17 11.80
C ARG A 78 -0.24 -9.00 11.11
N ALA A 79 0.01 -7.78 11.57
CA ALA A 79 -0.56 -6.58 10.98
C ALA A 79 0.04 -6.25 9.60
N TYR A 80 1.37 -6.38 9.44
CA TYR A 80 2.06 -5.89 8.24
C TYR A 80 2.42 -6.96 7.20
N ASN A 81 2.59 -8.23 7.56
CA ASN A 81 2.82 -9.28 6.55
C ASN A 81 1.71 -9.39 5.48
N PRO A 82 0.41 -9.22 5.81
CA PRO A 82 -0.66 -9.22 4.80
C PRO A 82 -0.54 -8.14 3.72
N MET A 83 0.31 -7.13 3.95
CA MET A 83 0.57 -6.04 3.01
C MET A 83 1.78 -6.30 2.11
N ILE A 84 2.47 -7.44 2.26
CA ILE A 84 3.55 -7.84 1.35
C ILE A 84 2.94 -8.52 0.12
N PRO A 85 3.17 -8.03 -1.10
CA PRO A 85 2.61 -8.62 -2.31
C PRO A 85 3.18 -10.02 -2.58
N GLN A 86 2.31 -10.96 -2.94
CA GLN A 86 2.62 -12.39 -3.06
C GLN A 86 3.02 -12.88 -4.46
N GLY A 87 3.27 -11.99 -5.43
CA GLY A 87 3.83 -12.34 -6.76
C GLY A 87 2.84 -12.32 -7.91
N ASN A 88 1.54 -12.33 -7.64
CA ASN A 88 0.49 -12.15 -8.64
C ASN A 88 -0.52 -11.09 -8.20
N GLU A 89 -0.08 -10.15 -7.39
CA GLU A 89 -0.89 -9.08 -6.84
C GLU A 89 -0.05 -7.85 -6.57
N LEU A 90 -0.73 -6.71 -6.40
CA LEU A 90 -0.15 -5.52 -5.79
C LEU A 90 -0.97 -5.15 -4.56
N THR A 91 -0.28 -4.88 -3.46
CA THR A 91 -0.88 -4.33 -2.23
C THR A 91 -0.61 -2.83 -2.16
N ALA A 92 -1.52 -2.07 -1.58
CA ALA A 92 -1.33 -0.64 -1.38
C ALA A 92 -2.01 -0.12 -0.13
N THR A 93 -1.36 0.82 0.54
CA THR A 93 -2.00 1.75 1.47
C THR A 93 -2.49 2.95 0.67
N VAL A 94 -3.80 3.22 0.69
CA VAL A 94 -4.39 4.38 0.01
C VAL A 94 -4.73 5.43 1.04
N MET A 95 -4.25 6.66 0.83
CA MET A 95 -4.49 7.76 1.76
C MET A 95 -5.25 8.90 1.09
N PHE A 96 -6.30 9.38 1.75
CA PHE A 96 -7.01 10.61 1.43
C PHE A 96 -6.43 11.77 2.26
N GLU A 97 -5.54 12.54 1.64
CA GLU A 97 -4.70 13.55 2.27
C GLU A 97 -5.26 14.96 2.06
N VAL A 98 -6.03 15.44 3.03
CA VAL A 98 -6.59 16.80 3.05
C VAL A 98 -6.09 17.53 4.29
N THR A 99 -5.34 18.62 4.09
CA THR A 99 -4.68 19.37 5.16
C THR A 99 -5.66 20.05 6.12
N ASP A 100 -6.77 20.59 5.59
CA ASP A 100 -7.80 21.23 6.41
C ASP A 100 -8.73 20.18 7.04
N GLY A 101 -8.81 20.18 8.37
CA GLY A 101 -9.51 19.13 9.12
C GLY A 101 -11.03 19.12 8.90
N ALA A 102 -11.66 20.30 8.76
CA ALA A 102 -13.10 20.41 8.53
C ALA A 102 -13.44 19.91 7.12
N ARG A 103 -12.72 20.40 6.11
CA ARG A 103 -12.85 19.96 4.73
C ARG A 103 -12.57 18.47 4.57
N ARG A 104 -11.58 17.93 5.28
CA ARG A 104 -11.29 16.49 5.29
C ARG A 104 -12.50 15.69 5.76
N LEU A 105 -13.13 16.10 6.87
CA LEU A 105 -14.30 15.41 7.40
C LEU A 105 -15.46 15.43 6.41
N ASP A 106 -15.72 16.58 5.79
CA ASP A 106 -16.80 16.72 4.82
C ASP A 106 -16.56 15.87 3.57
N ILE A 107 -15.32 15.82 3.07
CA ILE A 107 -14.93 14.96 1.94
C ILE A 107 -15.08 13.48 2.31
N LEU A 108 -14.57 13.02 3.45
CA LEU A 108 -14.66 11.60 3.81
C LEU A 108 -16.11 11.13 4.02
N ARG A 109 -17.03 12.02 4.35
CA ARG A 109 -18.46 11.72 4.41
C ARG A 109 -19.11 11.50 3.04
N THR A 110 -18.54 12.04 1.97
CA THR A 110 -19.06 11.83 0.60
C THR A 110 -18.42 10.64 -0.11
N LEU A 111 -17.45 9.97 0.53
CA LEU A 111 -16.65 8.89 -0.06
C LEU A 111 -16.92 7.52 0.58
N GLY A 112 -18.11 7.32 1.17
CA GLY A 112 -18.49 6.01 1.71
C GLY A 112 -18.40 4.92 0.65
N GLY A 113 -17.68 3.83 0.94
CA GLY A 113 -17.47 2.72 0.00
C GLY A 113 -16.50 3.01 -1.15
N VAL A 114 -15.68 4.07 -1.05
CA VAL A 114 -14.69 4.42 -2.08
C VAL A 114 -13.66 3.32 -2.32
N ASP A 115 -13.33 2.53 -1.30
CA ASP A 115 -12.40 1.42 -1.35
C ASP A 115 -12.85 0.28 -2.28
N GLU A 116 -14.16 0.12 -2.51
CA GLU A 116 -14.71 -0.86 -3.47
C GLU A 116 -14.68 -0.35 -4.92
N LYS A 117 -14.32 0.92 -5.10
CA LYS A 117 -14.32 1.64 -6.37
C LYS A 117 -12.91 1.94 -6.88
N LEU A 118 -11.88 1.62 -6.08
CA LEU A 118 -10.49 1.71 -6.53
C LEU A 118 -10.20 0.53 -7.47
N PHE A 119 -9.45 0.79 -8.53
CA PHE A 119 -9.11 -0.24 -9.50
C PHE A 119 -7.72 -0.05 -10.09
N LEU A 120 -7.12 -1.16 -10.50
CA LEU A 120 -5.99 -1.22 -11.40
C LEU A 120 -6.52 -1.57 -12.80
N GLN A 121 -6.10 -0.84 -13.83
CA GLN A 121 -6.44 -1.15 -15.21
C GLN A 121 -5.18 -1.62 -15.95
N VAL A 122 -5.22 -2.84 -16.48
CA VAL A 122 -4.13 -3.46 -17.25
C VAL A 122 -4.65 -3.90 -18.60
N ALA A 123 -4.02 -3.44 -19.69
CA ALA A 123 -4.43 -3.76 -21.06
C ALA A 123 -5.94 -3.50 -21.35
N GLY A 124 -6.53 -2.52 -20.67
CA GLY A 124 -7.96 -2.17 -20.80
C GLY A 124 -8.90 -2.95 -19.87
N GLU A 125 -8.42 -3.98 -19.17
CA GLU A 125 -9.20 -4.72 -18.17
C GLU A 125 -9.06 -4.10 -16.79
N ARG A 126 -10.17 -4.00 -16.05
CA ARG A 126 -10.19 -3.47 -14.68
C ARG A 126 -10.16 -4.58 -13.65
N ILE A 127 -9.30 -4.39 -12.65
CA ILE A 127 -9.13 -5.22 -11.47
C ILE A 127 -9.49 -4.33 -10.28
N TYR A 128 -10.69 -4.52 -9.73
CA TYR A 128 -11.11 -3.77 -8.56
C TYR A 128 -10.37 -4.24 -7.32
N SER A 129 -10.12 -3.33 -6.39
CA SER A 129 -9.47 -3.66 -5.14
C SER A 129 -10.31 -4.61 -4.30
N THR A 130 -9.63 -5.53 -3.64
CA THR A 130 -10.15 -6.28 -2.51
C THR A 130 -9.51 -5.76 -1.23
N VAL A 131 -10.19 -5.91 -0.11
CA VAL A 131 -9.67 -5.59 1.22
C VAL A 131 -9.26 -6.87 1.95
N ASN A 132 -8.35 -6.75 2.92
CA ASN A 132 -8.08 -7.87 3.82
C ASN A 132 -9.26 -8.06 4.78
N GLU A 133 -9.62 -9.31 5.08
CA GLU A 133 -10.80 -9.66 5.91
C GLU A 133 -10.72 -9.08 7.34
N ASP A 134 -9.50 -8.78 7.82
CA ASP A 134 -9.23 -8.24 9.16
C ASP A 134 -9.25 -6.69 9.24
N ASP A 135 -9.58 -5.97 8.16
CA ASP A 135 -9.65 -4.49 8.15
C ASP A 135 -11.02 -4.00 8.67
N ILE A 136 -11.13 -3.87 10.01
CA ILE A 136 -12.40 -3.80 10.76
C ILE A 136 -13.11 -2.42 10.69
N GLU A 137 -12.47 -1.33 10.26
CA GLU A 137 -13.07 0.02 10.31
C GLU A 137 -13.10 0.76 8.95
N ARG A 138 -13.88 0.22 8.00
CA ARG A 138 -13.98 0.74 6.62
C ARG A 138 -14.85 1.97 6.47
N THR A 139 -16.04 1.93 7.07
CA THR A 139 -17.01 3.01 7.05
C THR A 139 -17.72 3.00 8.39
N THR A 140 -17.69 4.13 9.08
CA THR A 140 -18.38 4.26 10.37
C THR A 140 -19.89 4.19 10.15
N ALA A 141 -20.65 3.90 11.22
CA ALA A 141 -22.11 3.75 11.13
C ALA A 141 -22.85 4.99 10.56
N ASP A 142 -22.21 6.16 10.56
CA ASP A 142 -22.68 7.41 9.95
C ASP A 142 -22.29 7.57 8.46
N GLY A 143 -21.72 6.55 7.82
CA GLY A 143 -21.39 6.54 6.39
C GLY A 143 -20.05 7.20 6.02
N LYS A 144 -19.25 7.63 7.00
CA LYS A 144 -17.94 8.26 6.77
C LYS A 144 -16.87 7.21 6.50
N THR A 145 -16.14 7.36 5.40
CA THR A 145 -15.00 6.50 5.06
C THR A 145 -13.75 6.81 5.89
N SER A 146 -12.85 5.83 6.02
CA SER A 146 -11.52 6.04 6.60
C SER A 146 -10.65 6.93 5.70
N SER A 147 -9.70 7.67 6.28
CA SER A 147 -8.70 8.39 5.49
C SER A 147 -7.58 7.47 4.97
N VAL A 148 -7.51 6.24 5.47
CA VAL A 148 -6.49 5.24 5.13
C VAL A 148 -7.18 3.91 4.82
N HIS A 149 -6.81 3.28 3.72
CA HIS A 149 -7.35 2.00 3.29
C HIS A 149 -6.23 1.04 2.92
N PHE A 150 -6.36 -0.22 3.32
CA PHE A 150 -5.45 -1.29 2.92
C PHE A 150 -6.11 -2.16 1.85
N ILE A 151 -5.55 -2.13 0.64
CA ILE A 151 -6.16 -2.77 -0.53
C ILE A 151 -5.18 -3.68 -1.26
N ARG A 152 -5.76 -4.59 -2.05
CA ARG A 152 -5.05 -5.57 -2.87
C ARG A 152 -5.65 -5.62 -4.26
N PHE A 153 -4.81 -5.77 -5.27
CA PHE A 153 -5.20 -5.98 -6.66
C PHE A 153 -4.72 -7.35 -7.10
N GLN A 154 -5.59 -8.36 -6.97
CA GLN A 154 -5.28 -9.72 -7.40
C GLN A 154 -5.32 -9.81 -8.93
N MET A 155 -4.20 -10.17 -9.54
CA MET A 155 -4.06 -10.39 -10.98
C MET A 155 -4.11 -11.88 -11.29
N ASN A 156 -4.60 -12.21 -12.48
CA ASN A 156 -4.30 -13.48 -13.12
C ASN A 156 -2.95 -13.41 -13.88
N ASP A 157 -2.44 -14.57 -14.33
CA ASP A 157 -1.14 -14.65 -15.00
C ASP A 157 -1.04 -13.76 -16.24
N ALA A 158 -2.11 -13.70 -17.05
CA ALA A 158 -2.12 -12.87 -18.26
C ALA A 158 -2.05 -11.38 -17.94
N GLN A 159 -2.74 -10.94 -16.89
CA GLN A 159 -2.70 -9.57 -16.40
C GLN A 159 -1.33 -9.23 -15.78
N ALA A 160 -0.73 -10.16 -15.03
CA ALA A 160 0.61 -9.95 -14.46
C ALA A 160 1.68 -9.83 -15.55
N GLU A 161 1.64 -10.68 -16.59
CA GLU A 161 2.57 -10.57 -17.71
C GLU A 161 2.33 -9.30 -18.55
N ALA A 162 1.07 -8.91 -18.77
CA ALA A 162 0.74 -7.62 -19.38
C ALA A 162 1.20 -6.43 -18.52
N PHE A 163 1.21 -6.58 -17.19
CA PHE A 163 1.79 -5.59 -16.29
C PHE A 163 3.33 -5.53 -16.41
N LYS A 164 4.01 -6.62 -16.71
CA LYS A 164 5.47 -6.60 -16.90
C LYS A 164 5.89 -5.97 -18.23
N ASP A 165 5.04 -6.05 -19.24
CA ASP A 165 5.27 -5.39 -20.53
C ASP A 165 5.17 -3.86 -20.38
N LYS A 166 6.30 -3.18 -20.62
CA LYS A 166 6.40 -1.72 -20.54
C LYS A 166 5.72 -1.00 -21.71
N SER A 167 5.33 -1.71 -22.77
CA SER A 167 4.55 -1.17 -23.90
C SER A 167 3.05 -1.14 -23.61
N VAL A 168 2.58 -1.92 -22.63
CA VAL A 168 1.18 -1.96 -22.20
C VAL A 168 0.91 -0.80 -21.25
N GLU A 169 -0.15 -0.04 -21.55
CA GLU A 169 -0.64 1.00 -20.66
C GLU A 169 -1.24 0.40 -19.39
N VAL A 170 -0.85 0.95 -18.23
CA VAL A 170 -1.42 0.61 -16.94
C VAL A 170 -1.76 1.86 -16.16
N MET A 171 -2.91 1.82 -15.51
CA MET A 171 -3.46 2.93 -14.75
C MET A 171 -3.99 2.45 -13.40
N VAL A 172 -3.90 3.30 -12.38
CA VAL A 172 -4.78 3.21 -11.20
C VAL A 172 -5.94 4.19 -11.36
N GLY A 173 -7.08 3.87 -10.78
CA GLY A 173 -8.25 4.73 -10.83
C GLY A 173 -9.20 4.54 -9.67
N CYS A 174 -10.19 5.43 -9.63
CA CYS A 174 -11.37 5.36 -8.79
C CYS A 174 -12.59 5.72 -9.63
N ASP A 175 -13.64 4.90 -9.59
CA ASP A 175 -14.92 5.17 -10.27
C ASP A 175 -16.05 5.54 -9.30
N HIS A 176 -15.71 5.94 -8.07
CA HIS A 176 -16.66 6.47 -7.10
C HIS A 176 -17.30 7.76 -7.65
N GLU A 177 -18.62 7.89 -7.53
CA GLU A 177 -19.40 9.01 -8.08
C GLU A 177 -18.88 10.39 -7.66
N ASN A 178 -18.40 10.50 -6.41
CA ASN A 178 -17.86 11.72 -5.83
C ASN A 178 -16.32 11.85 -5.99
N TYR A 179 -15.64 10.91 -6.67
CA TYR A 179 -14.18 10.90 -6.82
C TYR A 179 -13.65 10.17 -8.06
N GLY A 180 -14.24 10.44 -9.23
CA GLY A 180 -13.82 9.84 -10.50
C GLY A 180 -12.46 10.36 -10.99
N HIS A 181 -11.41 9.56 -10.85
CA HIS A 181 -10.04 9.91 -11.27
C HIS A 181 -9.28 8.70 -11.81
N MET A 182 -8.27 8.95 -12.65
CA MET A 182 -7.31 7.96 -13.13
C MET A 182 -5.91 8.55 -13.22
N SER A 183 -4.89 7.71 -13.05
CA SER A 183 -3.48 8.09 -13.11
C SER A 183 -2.66 6.96 -13.73
N ALA A 184 -1.74 7.30 -14.64
CA ALA A 184 -0.88 6.32 -15.29
C ALA A 184 0.22 5.83 -14.35
N ILE A 185 0.43 4.51 -14.29
CA ILE A 185 1.59 3.91 -13.64
C ILE A 185 2.69 3.77 -14.69
N SER A 186 3.66 4.69 -14.67
CA SER A 186 4.73 4.76 -15.67
C SER A 186 6.09 5.06 -15.04
N GLY A 187 7.16 4.97 -15.86
CA GLY A 187 8.53 5.32 -15.44
C GLY A 187 9.01 4.53 -14.22
N ALA A 188 9.61 5.23 -13.26
CA ALA A 188 10.17 4.61 -12.06
C ALA A 188 9.14 3.86 -11.22
N ALA A 189 7.88 4.31 -11.19
CA ALA A 189 6.83 3.60 -10.47
C ALA A 189 6.56 2.24 -11.09
N ARG A 190 6.38 2.21 -12.42
CA ARG A 190 6.19 0.98 -13.17
C ARG A 190 7.34 -0.01 -12.95
N GLU A 191 8.59 0.46 -13.02
CA GLU A 191 9.77 -0.37 -12.82
C GLU A 191 9.89 -0.94 -11.41
N GLU A 192 9.45 -0.19 -10.41
CA GLU A 192 9.49 -0.62 -9.02
C GLU A 192 8.41 -1.66 -8.73
N LEU A 193 7.18 -1.47 -9.22
CA LEU A 193 6.05 -2.39 -8.99
C LEU A 193 6.19 -3.72 -9.73
N ILE A 194 6.89 -3.75 -10.87
CA ILE A 194 7.17 -5.01 -11.59
C ILE A 194 7.95 -6.00 -10.72
N LYS A 195 8.75 -5.52 -9.75
CA LYS A 195 9.55 -6.38 -8.86
C LYS A 195 8.69 -7.19 -7.89
N ASP A 196 7.43 -6.81 -7.73
CA ASP A 196 6.49 -7.47 -6.84
C ASP A 196 5.70 -8.57 -7.57
N LEU A 197 5.89 -8.74 -8.89
CA LEU A 197 5.18 -9.69 -9.75
C LEU A 197 6.08 -10.80 -10.30
#